data_AF-A0A3D2SY37-F1
#
_entry.id   AF-A0A3D2SY37-F1
#
_cell.length_a   1.000
_cell.length_b   1.000
_cell.length_c   1.000
_cell.angle_alpha   90.00
_cell.angle_beta   90.00
_cell.angle_gamma   90.00
#
_symmetry.space_group_name_H-M   'P 1'
#
loop_
_entity.id
_entity.type
_entity.pdbx_description
1 polymer ?
#
loop_
_entity_poly.entity_id
_entity_poly.type
_entity_poly.pdbx_seq_one_letter_code
_entity_poly.pdbx_strand_id
1 'polypeptide(L)'
;VVDLFTRRYDGTSSRALGWDTPSERSSGGDYLTSNAFGHTGYTGTSIWLDPELDLWVILLTNRVHPTRDNQKHIPLRRAVHDAAALAITDQSIRKRTS
;
A
#
# COMPACT_ATOMS: atom_id res chain seq x y z
N VAL A 1 16.14 12.46 6.83
CA VAL A 1 16.51 11.35 5.94
C VAL A 1 15.28 10.54 5.52
N VAL A 2 14.44 10.04 6.43
CA VAL A 2 13.24 9.25 6.08
C VAL A 2 12.33 9.96 5.07
N ASP A 3 11.97 11.22 5.34
CA ASP A 3 11.09 12.03 4.47
C ASP A 3 11.57 12.10 3.01
N LEU A 4 12.88 12.21 2.78
CA LEU A 4 13.47 12.23 1.44
C LEU A 4 13.14 10.96 0.64
N PHE A 5 13.06 9.80 1.31
CA PHE A 5 12.82 8.52 0.66
C PHE A 5 11.33 8.20 0.55
N THR A 6 10.50 8.66 1.47
CA THR A 6 9.08 8.27 1.56
C THR A 6 8.14 9.25 0.89
N ARG A 7 8.58 10.50 0.66
CA ARG A 7 7.79 11.51 -0.03
C ARG A 7 7.78 11.27 -1.53
N ARG A 8 6.59 11.41 -2.14
CA ARG A 8 6.42 11.39 -3.59
C ARG A 8 7.38 12.39 -4.25
N TYR A 9 8.11 11.92 -5.26
CA TYR A 9 9.17 12.69 -5.91
C TYR A 9 8.63 13.95 -6.61
N ASP A 10 7.54 13.83 -7.37
CA ASP A 10 6.84 14.94 -8.02
C ASP A 10 5.35 14.65 -8.29
N GLY A 11 4.61 15.63 -8.82
CA GLY A 11 3.18 15.48 -9.17
C GLY A 11 2.88 14.60 -10.38
N THR A 12 3.90 14.12 -11.10
CA THR A 12 3.75 13.31 -12.32
C THR A 12 3.99 11.82 -12.07
N SER A 13 4.64 11.48 -10.96
CA SER A 13 4.99 10.11 -10.58
C SER A 13 4.19 9.63 -9.38
N SER A 14 3.81 8.35 -9.36
CA SER A 14 3.28 7.68 -8.16
C SER A 14 4.37 7.16 -7.22
N ARG A 15 5.63 7.55 -7.43
CA ARG A 15 6.79 6.95 -6.75
C ARG A 15 7.51 7.94 -5.85
N ALA A 16 8.07 7.39 -4.79
CA ALA A 16 9.13 8.00 -4.00
C ALA A 16 10.44 7.22 -4.23
N LEU A 17 11.54 7.61 -3.59
CA LEU A 17 12.83 6.96 -3.80
C LEU A 17 12.84 5.54 -3.22
N GLY A 18 12.63 4.54 -4.08
CA GLY A 18 12.54 3.13 -3.68
C GLY A 18 11.15 2.69 -3.22
N TRP A 19 10.16 3.58 -3.20
CA TRP A 19 8.81 3.28 -2.70
C TRP A 19 7.72 3.64 -3.71
N ASP A 20 6.59 2.95 -3.60
CA ASP A 20 5.32 3.35 -4.18
C ASP A 20 4.60 4.33 -3.25
N THR A 21 3.72 5.13 -3.81
CA THR A 21 2.85 6.04 -3.07
C THR A 21 1.40 5.88 -3.51
N PRO A 22 0.42 6.31 -2.69
CA PRO A 22 -0.99 6.12 -2.92
C PRO A 22 -1.45 6.65 -4.28
N SER A 23 -2.09 5.81 -5.07
CA SER A 23 -2.66 6.15 -6.37
C SER A 23 -3.84 5.22 -6.67
N GLU A 24 -4.62 5.52 -7.70
CA GLU A 24 -5.75 4.67 -8.13
C GLU A 24 -5.34 3.19 -8.30
N ARG A 25 -4.13 2.96 -8.81
CA ARG A 25 -3.60 1.62 -9.13
C ARG A 25 -2.67 1.05 -8.06
N SER A 26 -2.43 1.78 -6.98
CA SER A 26 -1.51 1.34 -5.92
C SER A 26 -2.00 0.07 -5.22
N SER A 27 -1.06 -0.71 -4.69
CA SER A 27 -1.38 -1.95 -3.96
C SER A 27 -1.90 -1.73 -2.53
N GLY A 28 -1.79 -0.50 -2.02
CA GLY A 28 -2.21 -0.11 -0.67
C GLY A 28 -3.69 0.21 -0.53
N GLY A 29 -4.47 0.03 -1.60
CA GLY A 29 -5.92 0.28 -1.59
C GLY A 29 -6.27 1.77 -1.59
N ASP A 30 -7.48 2.07 -1.16
CA ASP A 30 -8.12 3.38 -1.27
C ASP A 30 -8.22 4.14 0.06
N TYR A 31 -7.95 3.48 1.20
CA TYR A 31 -8.18 4.07 2.53
C TYR A 31 -6.91 4.54 3.27
N LEU A 32 -5.73 4.25 2.73
CA LEU A 32 -4.49 4.89 3.21
C LEU A 32 -4.45 6.38 2.79
N THR A 33 -3.89 7.22 3.64
CA THR A 33 -3.71 8.66 3.42
C THR A 33 -2.71 8.92 2.30
N SER A 34 -2.65 10.17 1.82
CA SER A 34 -1.68 10.57 0.79
C SER A 34 -0.22 10.47 1.23
N ASN A 35 0.04 10.42 2.54
CA ASN A 35 1.38 10.34 3.11
C ASN A 35 1.86 8.90 3.35
N ALA A 36 1.03 7.91 3.02
CA ALA A 36 1.45 6.52 3.05
C ALA A 36 2.49 6.20 1.97
N PHE A 37 3.24 5.14 2.18
CA PHE A 37 4.22 4.63 1.22
C PHE A 37 4.36 3.11 1.37
N GLY A 38 4.72 2.44 0.28
CA GLY A 38 4.76 0.98 0.29
C GLY A 38 5.54 0.35 -0.84
N HIS A 39 5.65 -0.96 -0.81
CA HIS A 39 6.33 -1.73 -1.84
C HIS A 39 5.70 -3.12 -1.99
N THR A 40 5.79 -3.68 -3.19
CA THR A 40 5.36 -5.06 -3.45
C THR A 40 6.55 -5.98 -3.68
N GLY A 41 6.44 -7.23 -3.28
CA GLY A 41 7.42 -8.27 -3.57
C GLY A 41 6.99 -9.15 -4.73
N TYR A 42 7.99 -9.69 -5.43
CA TYR A 42 7.80 -10.59 -6.57
C TYR A 42 6.94 -11.82 -6.23
N THR A 43 7.12 -12.35 -5.03
CA THR A 43 6.42 -13.54 -4.52
C THR A 43 4.98 -13.26 -4.09
N GLY A 44 4.45 -12.04 -4.26
CA GLY A 44 3.07 -11.74 -3.84
C GLY A 44 2.99 -10.92 -2.55
N THR A 45 4.12 -10.68 -1.86
CA THR A 45 4.14 -9.87 -0.64
C THR A 45 3.84 -8.39 -0.91
N SER A 46 3.47 -7.66 0.14
CA SER A 46 3.40 -6.20 0.13
C SER A 46 3.58 -5.65 1.54
N ILE A 47 4.14 -4.45 1.62
CA ILE A 47 4.26 -3.65 2.84
C ILE A 47 3.76 -2.24 2.55
N TRP A 48 2.98 -1.67 3.46
CA TRP A 48 2.59 -0.27 3.44
C TRP A 48 2.64 0.30 4.86
N LEU A 49 3.06 1.55 4.95
CA LEU A 49 3.11 2.33 6.18
C LEU A 49 2.36 3.64 5.95
N ASP A 50 1.58 4.04 6.94
CA ASP A 50 0.81 5.27 6.95
C ASP A 50 1.03 6.00 8.29
N PRO A 51 1.95 6.98 8.32
CA PRO A 51 2.26 7.72 9.54
C PRO A 51 1.08 8.53 10.07
N GLU A 52 0.13 8.93 9.22
CA GLU A 52 -1.04 9.69 9.68
C GLU A 52 -2.02 8.80 10.45
N LEU A 53 -2.13 7.53 10.06
CA LEU A 53 -3.00 6.56 10.72
C LEU A 53 -2.31 5.79 11.86
N ASP A 54 -1.01 6.01 12.09
CA ASP A 54 -0.15 5.17 12.93
C ASP A 54 -0.27 3.67 12.58
N LEU A 55 -0.31 3.39 11.26
CA LEU A 55 -0.61 2.06 10.73
C LEU A 55 0.54 1.52 9.87
N TRP A 56 0.80 0.23 10.02
CA TRP A 56 1.68 -0.55 9.15
C TRP A 56 1.01 -1.88 8.85
N VAL A 57 1.00 -2.25 7.56
CA VAL A 57 0.36 -3.47 7.07
C VAL A 57 1.40 -4.25 6.27
N ILE A 58 1.64 -5.48 6.69
CA ILE A 58 2.53 -6.42 6.00
C ILE A 58 1.71 -7.63 5.60
N LEU A 59 1.62 -7.88 4.30
CA LEU A 59 1.00 -9.08 3.74
C LEU A 59 2.08 -9.99 3.16
N LEU A 60 2.18 -11.19 3.71
CA LEU A 60 3.10 -12.23 3.26
C LEU A 60 2.33 -13.32 2.53
N THR A 61 2.42 -13.33 1.19
CA THR A 61 1.84 -14.39 0.36
C THR A 61 2.91 -14.99 -0.54
N ASN A 62 2.56 -16.13 -1.18
CA ASN A 62 3.41 -16.80 -2.15
C ASN A 62 2.62 -17.08 -3.44
N ARG A 63 2.57 -16.10 -4.35
CA ARG A 63 1.89 -16.20 -5.66
C ARG A 63 2.62 -17.10 -6.66
N VAL A 64 3.85 -17.53 -6.36
CA VAL A 64 4.65 -18.37 -7.28
C VAL A 64 4.53 -19.86 -6.98
N HIS A 65 3.85 -20.23 -5.90
CA HIS A 65 3.58 -21.63 -5.55
C HIS A 65 2.09 -21.98 -5.81
N PRO A 66 1.79 -23.12 -6.47
CA PRO A 66 2.72 -24.05 -7.11
C PRO A 66 3.26 -23.56 -8.47
N THR A 67 2.59 -22.57 -9.09
CA THR A 67 3.03 -21.93 -10.33
C THR A 67 2.95 -20.41 -10.22
N ARG A 68 3.55 -19.69 -11.17
CA ARG A 68 3.54 -18.21 -11.23
C ARG A 68 2.29 -17.58 -11.84
N ASP A 69 1.33 -18.40 -12.28
CA ASP A 69 0.14 -17.95 -13.04
C ASP A 69 -0.96 -17.38 -12.13
N ASN A 70 -0.78 -17.45 -10.81
CA ASN A 70 -1.73 -16.93 -9.84
C ASN A 70 -1.66 -15.40 -9.70
N GLN A 71 -2.70 -14.70 -10.17
CA GLN A 71 -2.86 -13.25 -10.05
C GLN A 71 -3.82 -12.81 -8.93
N LYS A 72 -4.40 -13.74 -8.16
CA LYS A 72 -5.39 -13.43 -7.10
C LYS A 72 -4.83 -12.55 -5.99
N HIS A 73 -3.50 -12.54 -5.85
CA HIS A 73 -2.79 -11.70 -4.89
C HIS A 73 -2.93 -10.19 -5.17
N ILE A 74 -3.18 -9.77 -6.43
CA ILE A 74 -3.33 -8.36 -6.79
C ILE A 74 -4.51 -7.70 -6.07
N PRO A 75 -5.77 -8.16 -6.25
CA PRO A 75 -6.91 -7.61 -5.52
C PRO A 75 -6.84 -7.91 -4.02
N LEU A 76 -6.27 -9.05 -3.62
CA LEU A 76 -6.12 -9.41 -2.21
C LEU A 76 -5.26 -8.39 -1.44
N ARG A 77 -4.14 -7.93 -2.02
CA ARG A 77 -3.31 -6.89 -1.40
C ARG A 77 -4.16 -5.67 -1.06
N ARG A 78 -4.85 -5.10 -2.04
CA ARG A 78 -5.69 -3.91 -1.83
C ARG A 78 -6.74 -4.14 -0.73
N ALA A 79 -7.48 -5.24 -0.82
CA ALA A 79 -8.52 -5.57 0.15
C ALA A 79 -7.99 -5.71 1.59
N VAL A 80 -6.80 -6.30 1.78
CA VAL A 80 -6.19 -6.43 3.11
C VAL A 80 -5.78 -5.08 3.69
N HIS A 81 -5.20 -4.19 2.87
CA HIS A 81 -4.80 -2.86 3.33
C HIS A 81 -6.01 -1.98 3.65
N ASP A 82 -7.05 -2.05 2.82
CA ASP A 82 -8.33 -1.36 3.08
C ASP A 82 -8.98 -1.89 4.35
N ALA A 83 -9.04 -3.20 4.54
CA ALA A 83 -9.60 -3.80 5.75
C ALA A 83 -8.84 -3.39 7.02
N ALA A 84 -7.51 -3.32 6.96
CA ALA A 84 -6.69 -2.87 8.08
C ALA A 84 -6.93 -1.40 8.41
N ALA A 85 -6.97 -0.52 7.41
CA ALA A 85 -7.29 0.90 7.61
C ALA A 85 -8.70 1.10 8.17
N LEU A 86 -9.70 0.39 7.63
CA LEU A 86 -11.09 0.47 8.08
C LEU A 86 -11.34 -0.15 9.47
N ALA A 87 -10.41 -0.96 9.98
CA ALA A 87 -10.50 -1.52 11.32
C ALA A 87 -10.12 -0.52 12.43
N ILE A 88 -9.55 0.63 12.07
CA ILE A 88 -9.24 1.72 13.01
C ILE A 88 -10.55 2.36 13.48
N THR A 89 -10.79 2.37 14.80
CA THR A 89 -12.06 2.83 15.40
C THR A 89 -11.95 4.18 16.12
N ASP A 90 -10.74 4.66 16.36
CA ASP A 90 -10.40 5.86 17.12
C ASP A 90 -9.98 7.05 16.23
N GLN A 91 -9.96 6.87 14.91
CA GLN A 91 -9.64 7.89 13.92
C GLN A 91 -10.68 7.93 12.80
N SER A 92 -10.81 9.07 12.12
CA SER A 92 -11.72 9.22 10.98
C SER A 92 -11.07 8.74 9.69
N ILE A 93 -11.51 7.60 9.17
CA ILE A 93 -10.98 7.02 7.93
C ILE A 93 -11.85 7.42 6.74
N ARG A 94 -11.22 7.92 5.67
CA ARG A 94 -11.92 8.34 4.44
C ARG A 94 -11.33 7.65 3.24
N LYS A 95 -12.19 7.30 2.29
CA LYS A 95 -11.75 6.84 0.97
C LYS A 95 -11.05 8.00 0.26
N ARG A 96 -9.83 7.78 -0.23
CA ARG A 96 -9.09 8.74 -1.05
C ARG A 96 -9.81 8.93 -2.38
N THR A 97 -10.11 10.19 -2.73
CA THR A 97 -10.58 10.57 -4.06
C THR A 97 -9.40 10.67 -5.02
N SER A 98 -9.57 10.13 -6.23
CA SER A 98 -8.64 10.22 -7.35
C SER A 98 -8.32 11.64 -7.77
#